data_AF-A0A4V1NQH5-F1
#
_entry.id   AF-A0A4V1NQH5-F1
#
_cell.length_a   1.000
_cell.length_b   1.000
_cell.length_c   1.000
_cell.angle_alpha   90.00
_cell.angle_beta   90.00
_cell.angle_gamma   90.00
#
_symmetry.space_group_name_H-M   'P 1'
#
loop_
_entity.id
_entity.type
_entity.pdbx_description
1 polymer ?
#
loop_
_entity_poly.entity_id
_entity_poly.type
_entity_poly.pdbx_seq_one_letter_code
_entity_poly.pdbx_strand_id
1 'polypeptide(L)'
;MPRVRSGDIRTVPLLTIVKAQVHAGSEVKGSPEFDPAVTEKIEHCATDRKRCPVRAPQYRDLNDDGKDELIVGIEATNHVLALWVFTLKDGVVTRIMDADTTPLSVEVTGGDVILREPTGTPGYDMRTVYSWDKRTQSMILRVMEFDEVARTASPKSAS
;
A
#
# COMPACT_ATOMS: atom_id res chain seq x y z
N MET A 1 10.75 10.43 -9.57
CA MET A 1 11.14 9.29 -8.70
C MET A 1 12.65 9.19 -8.56
N PRO A 2 13.17 8.76 -7.39
CA PRO A 2 14.61 8.67 -7.13
C PRO A 2 15.30 7.55 -7.93
N ARG A 3 16.57 7.78 -8.26
CA ARG A 3 17.48 6.78 -8.86
C ARG A 3 18.30 6.09 -7.77
N VAL A 4 18.55 4.79 -7.93
CA VAL A 4 19.20 3.91 -6.95
C VAL A 4 20.31 3.12 -7.63
N ARG A 5 21.55 3.60 -7.48
CA ARG A 5 22.73 3.00 -8.14
C ARG A 5 23.16 1.67 -7.52
N SER A 6 22.86 1.45 -6.24
CA SER A 6 23.18 0.22 -5.51
C SER A 6 22.40 -0.99 -6.01
N GLY A 7 21.26 -0.78 -6.69
CA GLY A 7 20.32 -1.85 -7.03
C GLY A 7 19.51 -2.35 -5.83
N ASP A 8 19.62 -1.72 -4.66
CA ASP A 8 18.88 -2.06 -3.44
C ASP A 8 18.00 -0.90 -2.99
N ILE A 9 16.68 -1.08 -3.08
CA ILE A 9 15.68 -0.05 -2.74
C ILE A 9 15.73 0.35 -1.25
N ARG A 10 16.23 -0.54 -0.37
CA ARG A 10 16.38 -0.27 1.07
C ARG A 10 17.39 0.84 1.36
N THR A 11 18.27 1.15 0.41
CA THR A 11 19.27 2.21 0.55
C THR A 11 18.70 3.63 0.41
N VAL A 12 17.44 3.76 -0.06
CA VAL A 12 16.75 5.04 -0.17
C VAL A 12 15.87 5.27 1.07
N PRO A 13 15.94 6.45 1.71
CA PRO A 13 15.01 6.77 2.79
C PRO A 13 13.55 6.70 2.33
N LEU A 14 12.70 6.00 3.08
CA LEU A 14 11.28 5.82 2.76
C LEU A 14 10.57 7.15 2.43
N LEU A 15 10.77 8.18 3.26
CA LEU A 15 10.13 9.48 3.06
C LEU A 15 10.58 10.16 1.76
N THR A 16 11.78 9.87 1.26
CA THR A 16 12.23 10.38 -0.06
C THR A 16 11.41 9.75 -1.19
N ILE A 17 11.09 8.45 -1.09
CA ILE A 17 10.25 7.76 -2.08
C ILE A 17 8.82 8.29 -2.01
N VAL A 18 8.23 8.31 -0.81
CA VAL A 18 6.83 8.70 -0.60
C VAL A 18 6.58 10.14 -1.07
N LYS A 19 7.41 11.11 -0.63
CA LYS A 19 7.27 12.50 -1.05
C LYS A 19 7.45 12.67 -2.56
N ALA A 20 8.42 11.96 -3.16
CA ALA A 20 8.61 12.01 -4.60
C ALA A 20 7.41 11.47 -5.38
N GLN A 21 6.73 10.43 -4.87
CA GLN A 21 5.51 9.91 -5.49
C GLN A 21 4.34 10.87 -5.31
N VAL A 22 4.13 11.41 -4.10
CA VAL A 22 3.08 12.42 -3.83
C VAL A 22 3.24 13.65 -4.73
N HIS A 23 4.47 14.14 -4.93
CA HIS A 23 4.75 15.25 -5.84
C HIS A 23 4.57 14.90 -7.32
N ALA A 24 4.71 13.62 -7.70
CA ALA A 24 4.42 13.18 -9.06
C ALA A 24 2.91 13.22 -9.37
N GLY A 25 2.07 13.11 -8.34
CA GLY A 25 0.62 13.12 -8.44
C GLY A 25 0.02 11.76 -8.82
N SER A 26 -1.31 11.74 -8.97
CA SER A 26 -2.07 10.54 -9.30
C SER A 26 -1.92 10.14 -10.78
N GLU A 27 -2.44 8.97 -11.15
CA GLU A 27 -2.52 8.55 -12.56
C GLU A 27 -3.35 9.50 -13.43
N VAL A 28 -4.32 10.20 -12.84
CA VAL A 28 -5.05 11.28 -13.51
C VAL A 28 -4.14 12.50 -13.58
N LYS A 29 -3.67 12.82 -14.78
CA LYS A 29 -2.74 13.92 -15.02
C LYS A 29 -3.26 15.23 -14.40
N GLY A 30 -2.47 15.80 -13.49
CA GLY A 30 -2.78 17.07 -12.82
C GLY A 30 -3.64 16.93 -11.57
N SER A 31 -4.11 15.72 -11.23
CA SER A 31 -4.80 15.47 -9.97
C SER A 31 -3.79 15.13 -8.86
N PRO A 32 -3.97 15.68 -7.66
CA PRO A 32 -3.12 15.37 -6.52
C PRO A 32 -3.33 13.91 -6.09
N GLU A 33 -2.29 13.33 -5.51
CA GLU A 33 -2.33 11.96 -4.96
C GLU A 33 -3.24 11.87 -3.74
N PHE A 34 -3.18 12.89 -2.88
CA PHE A 34 -3.97 12.98 -1.66
C PHE A 34 -4.63 14.36 -1.53
N ASP A 35 -5.58 14.47 -0.61
CA ASP A 35 -6.05 15.79 -0.20
C ASP A 35 -4.90 16.65 0.40
N PRO A 36 -5.06 17.99 0.44
CA PRO A 36 -4.00 18.87 0.93
C PRO A 36 -3.58 18.59 2.38
N ALA A 37 -4.50 18.15 3.24
CA ALA A 37 -4.21 17.94 4.66
C ALA A 37 -3.35 16.69 4.88
N VAL A 38 -3.60 15.61 4.15
CA VAL A 38 -2.74 14.41 4.15
C VAL A 38 -1.37 14.73 3.54
N THR A 39 -1.35 15.48 2.43
CA THR A 39 -0.12 15.93 1.77
C THR A 39 0.78 16.72 2.73
N GLU A 40 0.22 17.69 3.46
CA GLU A 40 0.94 18.48 4.45
C GLU A 40 1.54 17.60 5.57
N LYS A 41 0.76 16.65 6.10
CA LYS A 41 1.27 15.71 7.13
C LYS A 41 2.45 14.87 6.63
N ILE A 42 2.42 14.41 5.39
CA ILE A 42 3.53 13.68 4.77
C ILE A 42 4.77 14.56 4.68
N GLU A 43 4.62 15.83 4.31
CA GLU A 43 5.74 16.77 4.26
C GLU A 43 6.42 16.98 5.62
N HIS A 44 5.61 16.99 6.69
CA HIS A 44 6.11 17.17 8.05
C HIS A 44 6.57 15.90 8.77
N CYS A 45 6.49 14.72 8.13
CA CYS A 45 6.87 13.43 8.76
C CYS A 45 8.27 13.41 9.39
N ALA A 46 9.24 14.15 8.83
CA ALA A 46 10.60 14.20 9.36
C ALA A 46 10.70 14.97 10.69
N THR A 47 9.85 15.98 10.89
CA THR A 47 9.84 16.85 12.08
C THR A 47 8.74 16.46 13.07
N ASP A 48 7.66 15.83 12.60
CA ASP A 48 6.53 15.39 13.41
C ASP A 48 6.17 13.93 13.13
N ARG A 49 7.00 13.05 13.68
CA ARG A 49 6.85 11.60 13.51
C ARG A 49 5.54 11.05 14.10
N LYS A 50 4.95 11.73 15.09
CA LYS A 50 3.71 11.28 15.75
C LYS A 50 2.49 11.47 14.87
N ARG A 51 2.50 12.48 14.00
CA ARG A 51 1.40 12.79 13.07
C ARG A 51 1.66 12.30 11.64
N CYS A 52 2.78 11.62 11.41
CA CYS A 52 3.12 11.06 10.11
C CYS A 52 2.16 9.92 9.72
N PRO A 53 1.42 10.02 8.60
CA PRO A 53 0.48 8.98 8.17
C PRO A 53 1.16 7.79 7.49
N VAL A 54 2.47 7.89 7.22
CA VAL A 54 3.25 6.84 6.55
C VAL A 54 3.59 5.75 7.56
N ARG A 55 3.10 4.53 7.33
CA ARG A 55 3.42 3.36 8.16
C ARG A 55 4.86 2.90 7.95
N ALA A 56 5.37 2.07 8.86
CA ALA A 56 6.68 1.45 8.70
C ALA A 56 6.72 0.63 7.39
N PRO A 57 7.85 0.66 6.65
CA PRO A 57 7.96 -0.05 5.38
C PRO A 57 8.04 -1.56 5.62
N GLN A 58 7.49 -2.33 4.69
CA GLN A 58 7.73 -3.76 4.58
C GLN A 58 8.52 -4.04 3.31
N TYR A 59 9.37 -5.07 3.34
CA TYR A 59 10.21 -5.46 2.21
C TYR A 59 10.04 -6.95 1.97
N ARG A 60 9.76 -7.32 0.72
CA ARG A 60 9.59 -8.71 0.30
C ARG A 60 9.89 -8.84 -1.18
N ASP A 61 10.57 -9.90 -1.57
CA ASP A 61 10.65 -10.31 -2.97
C ASP A 61 9.25 -10.80 -3.42
N LEU A 62 8.59 -10.00 -4.27
CA LEU A 62 7.25 -10.27 -4.80
C LEU A 62 7.29 -10.79 -6.24
N ASN A 63 8.43 -10.63 -6.92
CA ASN A 63 8.57 -10.91 -8.34
C ASN A 63 9.50 -12.13 -8.64
N ASP A 64 10.11 -12.70 -7.59
CA ASP A 64 11.04 -13.84 -7.59
C ASP A 64 12.37 -13.55 -8.32
N ASP A 65 12.87 -12.31 -8.24
CA ASP A 65 14.16 -11.89 -8.81
C ASP A 65 15.31 -11.83 -7.77
N GLY A 66 15.03 -12.17 -6.52
CA GLY A 66 15.98 -12.14 -5.41
C GLY A 66 16.18 -10.76 -4.79
N LYS A 67 15.41 -9.75 -5.19
CA LYS A 67 15.42 -8.40 -4.60
C LYS A 67 14.07 -8.08 -4.02
N ASP A 68 14.09 -7.40 -2.88
CA ASP A 68 12.84 -7.00 -2.25
C ASP A 68 12.20 -5.80 -2.96
N GLU A 69 10.89 -5.90 -3.17
CA GLU A 69 10.01 -4.77 -3.35
C GLU A 69 9.76 -4.04 -2.03
N LEU A 70 9.45 -2.74 -2.11
CA LEU A 70 9.02 -1.91 -0.99
C LEU A 70 7.49 -1.82 -0.95
N ILE A 71 6.90 -2.14 0.19
CA ILE A 71 5.46 -2.03 0.46
C ILE A 71 5.23 -0.94 1.50
N VAL A 72 4.33 0.00 1.22
CA VAL A 72 4.06 1.18 2.07
C VAL A 72 2.55 1.38 2.22
N GLY A 73 2.10 1.47 3.46
CA GLY A 73 0.75 1.96 3.77
C GLY A 73 0.77 3.43 4.19
N ILE A 74 -0.17 4.22 3.69
CA ILE A 74 -0.34 5.64 4.02
C ILE A 74 -1.78 5.88 4.45
N GLU A 75 -1.97 6.35 5.69
CA GLU A 75 -3.30 6.69 6.21
C GLU A 75 -3.83 7.95 5.52
N ALA A 76 -4.91 7.80 4.77
CA ALA A 76 -5.64 8.90 4.17
C ALA A 76 -6.82 9.32 5.07
N THR A 77 -7.79 10.04 4.50
CA THR A 77 -9.02 10.42 5.19
C THR A 77 -10.02 9.26 5.22
N ASN A 78 -11.01 9.34 6.13
CA ASN A 78 -12.10 8.35 6.24
C ASN A 78 -11.65 6.89 6.43
N HIS A 79 -10.55 6.67 7.14
CA HIS A 79 -9.97 5.33 7.40
C HIS A 79 -9.50 4.57 6.16
N VAL A 80 -9.35 5.27 5.02
CA VAL A 80 -8.73 4.70 3.83
C VAL A 80 -7.23 4.60 4.03
N LEU A 81 -6.68 3.45 3.68
CA LEU A 81 -5.26 3.18 3.57
C LEU A 81 -4.89 3.12 2.09
N ALA A 82 -4.05 4.03 1.64
CA ALA A 82 -3.37 3.89 0.35
C ALA A 82 -2.22 2.90 0.53
N LEU A 83 -2.26 1.79 -0.21
CA LEU A 83 -1.25 0.76 -0.22
C LEU A 83 -0.47 0.80 -1.53
N TRP A 84 0.79 1.21 -1.43
CA TRP A 84 1.70 1.29 -2.56
C TRP A 84 2.74 0.19 -2.51
N VAL A 85 3.09 -0.33 -3.68
CA VAL A 85 4.24 -1.23 -3.85
C VAL A 85 5.18 -0.65 -4.89
N PHE A 86 6.48 -0.67 -4.60
CA PHE A 86 7.53 -0.15 -5.46
C PHE A 86 8.59 -1.21 -5.75
N THR A 87 9.12 -1.19 -6.97
CA THR A 87 10.32 -1.94 -7.36
C THR A 87 11.36 -1.00 -7.99
N LEU A 88 12.55 -1.52 -8.29
CA LEU A 88 13.55 -0.82 -9.10
C LEU A 88 13.50 -1.30 -10.55
N LYS A 89 12.98 -0.45 -11.45
CA LYS A 89 13.10 -0.66 -12.90
C LYS A 89 14.25 0.18 -13.44
N ASP A 90 15.26 -0.48 -14.01
CA ASP A 90 16.46 0.17 -14.55
C ASP A 90 17.13 1.15 -13.56
N GLY A 91 17.11 0.80 -12.28
CA GLY A 91 17.65 1.62 -11.18
C GLY A 91 16.80 2.85 -10.83
N VAL A 92 15.54 2.91 -11.25
CA VAL A 92 14.57 3.96 -10.88
C VAL A 92 13.47 3.34 -10.03
N VAL A 93 13.18 3.96 -8.88
CA VAL A 93 12.02 3.56 -8.07
C VAL A 93 10.74 3.76 -8.87
N THR A 94 9.97 2.69 -9.03
CA THR A 94 8.76 2.68 -9.84
C THR A 94 7.61 2.05 -9.06
N ARG A 95 6.48 2.75 -8.96
CA ARG A 95 5.25 2.22 -8.36
C ARG A 95 4.69 1.13 -9.28
N ILE A 96 4.46 -0.06 -8.71
CA ILE A 96 3.96 -1.25 -9.41
C ILE A 96 2.62 -1.74 -8.85
N MET A 97 2.17 -1.17 -7.74
CA MET A 97 0.82 -1.35 -7.20
C MET A 97 0.37 -0.03 -6.59
N ASP A 98 -0.89 0.30 -6.80
CA ASP A 98 -1.59 1.40 -6.15
C ASP A 98 -3.01 0.92 -5.83
N ALA A 99 -3.33 0.85 -4.54
CA ALA A 99 -4.63 0.36 -4.09
C ALA A 99 -5.10 1.16 -2.88
N ASP A 100 -6.32 1.69 -2.96
CA ASP A 100 -7.01 2.27 -1.82
C ASP A 100 -7.89 1.21 -1.17
N THR A 101 -7.76 1.05 0.14
CA THR A 101 -8.44 -0.03 0.88
C THR A 101 -8.87 0.43 2.28
N THR A 102 -9.88 -0.23 2.85
CA THR A 102 -10.24 -0.10 4.28
C THR A 102 -10.00 -1.45 5.00
N PRO A 103 -8.74 -1.88 5.13
CA PRO A 103 -8.44 -3.29 5.40
C PRO A 103 -8.71 -3.67 6.85
N LEU A 104 -9.35 -4.82 7.04
CA LEU A 104 -9.30 -5.61 8.27
C LEU A 104 -7.91 -6.22 8.46
N SER A 105 -7.30 -6.70 7.37
CA SER A 105 -5.92 -7.19 7.36
C SER A 105 -5.23 -6.96 6.01
N VAL A 106 -3.90 -6.86 6.06
CA VAL A 106 -3.00 -6.86 4.91
C VAL A 106 -1.96 -7.95 5.15
N GLU A 107 -1.87 -8.91 4.25
CA GLU A 107 -0.96 -10.05 4.35
C GLU A 107 -0.05 -10.10 3.12
N VAL A 108 1.20 -10.49 3.33
CA VAL A 108 2.21 -10.62 2.26
C VAL A 108 2.82 -12.02 2.33
N THR A 109 2.48 -12.86 1.36
CA THR A 109 2.88 -14.28 1.34
C THR A 109 2.94 -14.82 -0.07
N GLY A 110 3.91 -15.70 -0.36
CA GLY A 110 4.03 -16.35 -1.67
C GLY A 110 4.22 -15.40 -2.87
N GLY A 111 4.69 -14.16 -2.64
CA GLY A 111 4.77 -13.12 -3.66
C GLY A 111 3.48 -12.33 -3.88
N ASP A 112 2.41 -12.66 -3.14
CA ASP A 112 1.12 -11.99 -3.21
C ASP A 112 0.96 -10.95 -2.11
N VAL A 113 0.18 -9.91 -2.43
CA VAL A 113 -0.39 -8.96 -1.47
C VAL A 113 -1.88 -9.26 -1.35
N ILE A 114 -2.31 -9.68 -0.16
CA ILE A 114 -3.68 -10.08 0.13
C ILE A 114 -4.32 -9.05 1.05
N LEU A 115 -5.44 -8.48 0.61
CA LEU A 115 -6.25 -7.55 1.37
C LEU A 115 -7.52 -8.26 1.83
N ARG A 116 -7.88 -8.08 3.09
CA ARG A 116 -9.20 -8.45 3.61
C ARG A 116 -9.93 -7.19 4.05
N GLU A 117 -11.14 -6.98 3.56
CA GLU A 117 -11.91 -5.76 3.77
C GLU A 117 -13.33 -6.10 4.25
N PRO A 118 -13.95 -5.22 5.07
CA PRO A 118 -15.34 -5.40 5.42
C PRO A 118 -16.21 -5.21 4.17
N THR A 119 -17.37 -5.87 4.14
CA THR A 119 -18.38 -5.63 3.11
C THR A 119 -19.61 -4.96 3.69
N GLY A 120 -20.44 -4.38 2.83
CA GLY A 120 -21.78 -3.92 3.22
C GLY A 120 -22.75 -5.07 3.53
N THR A 121 -22.38 -6.32 3.21
CA THR A 121 -23.21 -7.50 3.41
C THR A 121 -22.83 -8.16 4.75
N PRO A 122 -23.77 -8.23 5.72
CA PRO A 122 -23.50 -8.89 6.99
C PRO A 122 -23.04 -10.33 6.78
N GLY A 123 -22.01 -10.75 7.53
CA GLY A 123 -21.47 -12.10 7.45
C GLY A 123 -20.50 -12.34 6.30
N TYR A 124 -20.12 -11.31 5.52
CA TYR A 124 -19.12 -11.46 4.46
C TYR A 124 -17.98 -10.46 4.59
N ASP A 125 -16.78 -10.92 4.24
CA ASP A 125 -15.58 -10.11 4.00
C ASP A 125 -15.17 -10.22 2.54
N MET A 126 -14.60 -9.16 1.99
CA MET A 126 -14.00 -9.20 0.65
C MET A 126 -12.52 -9.55 0.79
N ARG A 127 -12.05 -10.50 -0.02
CA ARG A 127 -10.65 -10.86 -0.17
C ARG A 127 -10.18 -10.48 -1.56
N THR A 128 -9.17 -9.63 -1.63
CA THR A 128 -8.52 -9.22 -2.88
C THR A 128 -7.08 -9.71 -2.87
N VAL A 129 -6.64 -10.35 -3.96
CA VAL A 129 -5.25 -10.79 -4.12
C VAL A 129 -4.63 -10.09 -5.31
N TYR A 130 -3.51 -9.40 -5.05
CA TYR A 130 -2.63 -8.84 -6.06
C TYR A 130 -1.41 -9.72 -6.22
N SER A 131 -1.10 -10.08 -7.46
CA SER A 131 0.08 -10.89 -7.80
C SER A 131 0.86 -10.24 -8.92
N TRP A 132 2.16 -10.52 -8.96
CA TRP A 132 3.04 -10.05 -10.02
C TRP A 132 2.59 -10.53 -11.42
N ASP A 133 2.60 -9.63 -12.39
CA ASP A 133 2.46 -9.94 -13.82
C ASP A 133 3.74 -9.59 -14.55
N LYS A 134 4.43 -10.60 -15.08
CA LYS A 134 5.71 -10.43 -15.80
C LYS A 134 5.57 -9.60 -17.07
N ARG A 135 4.39 -9.54 -17.68
CA ARG A 135 4.17 -8.85 -18.96
C ARG A 135 3.93 -7.36 -18.77
N THR A 136 3.14 -6.96 -17.78
CA THR A 136 2.94 -5.54 -17.44
C THR A 136 4.00 -5.03 -16.46
N GLN A 137 4.78 -5.93 -15.87
CA GLN A 137 5.74 -5.64 -14.81
C GLN A 137 5.09 -4.86 -13.66
N SER A 138 3.92 -5.32 -13.22
CA SER A 138 3.14 -4.70 -12.14
C SER A 138 2.46 -5.76 -11.28
N MET A 139 2.11 -5.40 -10.05
CA MET A 139 1.17 -6.19 -9.25
C MET A 139 -0.24 -5.92 -9.78
N ILE A 140 -0.98 -6.95 -10.15
CA ILE A 140 -2.34 -6.80 -10.66
C ILE A 140 -3.31 -7.65 -9.88
N LEU A 141 -4.55 -7.19 -9.79
CA LEU A 141 -5.63 -7.92 -9.18
C LEU A 141 -5.85 -9.25 -9.92
N ARG A 142 -5.71 -10.36 -9.20
CA ARG A 142 -5.94 -11.72 -9.71
C ARG A 142 -7.22 -12.34 -9.19
N VAL A 143 -7.52 -12.07 -7.92
CA VAL A 143 -8.67 -12.63 -7.22
C VAL A 143 -9.40 -11.50 -6.52
N MET A 144 -10.72 -11.52 -6.62
CA MET A 144 -11.64 -10.73 -5.81
C MET A 144 -12.82 -11.63 -5.46
N GLU A 145 -12.93 -12.00 -4.18
CA GLU A 145 -13.89 -12.98 -3.69
C GLU A 145 -14.56 -12.47 -2.40
N PHE A 146 -15.73 -13.03 -2.11
CA PHE A 146 -16.49 -12.75 -0.89
C PHE A 146 -16.49 -14.00 -0.01
N ASP A 147 -15.81 -13.92 1.13
CA ASP A 147 -15.71 -15.00 2.10
C ASP A 147 -16.82 -14.88 3.15
N GLU A 148 -17.54 -15.97 3.42
CA GLU A 148 -18.44 -16.03 4.56
C GLU A 148 -17.63 -16.05 5.86
N VAL A 149 -17.99 -15.20 6.81
CA VAL A 149 -17.32 -15.04 8.09
C VAL A 149 -18.32 -15.18 9.24
N ALA A 150 -18.10 -16.20 10.07
CA ALA A 150 -18.83 -16.36 11.32
C ALA A 150 -18.34 -15.33 12.34
N ARG A 151 -19.00 -14.16 12.40
CA ARG A 151 -18.78 -13.20 13.48
C ARG A 151 -19.61 -13.65 14.68
N THR A 152 -18.97 -14.24 15.69
CA THR A 152 -19.62 -14.41 17.00
C THR A 152 -19.99 -13.03 17.51
N ALA A 153 -21.27 -12.77 17.78
CA ALA A 153 -21.71 -11.52 18.36
C ALA A 153 -20.92 -11.25 19.65
N SER A 154 -20.28 -10.08 19.76
CA SER A 154 -19.75 -9.63 21.04
C SER A 154 -20.88 -9.69 22.08
N PRO A 155 -20.65 -10.22 23.29
CA PRO A 155 -21.65 -10.17 24.33
C PRO A 155 -22.09 -8.71 24.49
N LYS A 156 -23.39 -8.43 24.39
CA LYS A 156 -23.92 -7.13 24.82
C LYS A 156 -23.46 -6.92 26.26
N SER A 157 -22.61 -5.93 26.48
CA SER A 157 -22.39 -5.40 27.83
C SER A 157 -23.76 -4.98 28.36
N ALA A 158 -24.25 -5.71 29.34
CA ALA A 158 -25.45 -5.32 30.07
C ALA A 158 -25.12 -4.03 30.84
N SER A 159 -25.82 -2.95 30.52
CA SER A 159 -25.94 -1.77 31.37
C SER A 159 -27.37 -1.70 31.89
#